data_AF-A0A6H1ZC68-F1
#
_entry.id   AF-A0A6H1ZC68-F1
#
_cell.length_a   1.000
_cell.length_b   1.000
_cell.length_c   1.000
_cell.angle_alpha   90.00
_cell.angle_beta   90.00
_cell.angle_gamma   90.00
#
_symmetry.space_group_name_H-M   'P 1'
#
loop_
_entity.id
_entity.type
_entity.pdbx_description
1 polymer ?
#
loop_
_entity_poly.entity_id
_entity_poly.type
_entity_poly.pdbx_seq_one_letter_code
_entity_poly.pdbx_strand_id
1 'polypeptide(L)'
;MKLLAFDLEIARPFVDSEWRNKDLGISCIGLASVDGDKRDAWTMTDDAARHGDHAMKREGLDISLGTLVNYAQLGYKIISWNGLGFDFPMIYEYVEQKQLCKALALAHYDLAFQMFCAKGYMIGLDTAAKGMGLTGKLEGMHGDMAPPMWAGTDDVKLAEGIEERFGVKAGSIEAQNMVLKYVQQDAVTTLEVIEEANARGSVSWLSRNGRRNCWYLPISDKTWALRDVAWCLQEPAPDTSWMSEPRTRDEYAGWLA
;
A
#
# COMPACT_ATOMS: atom_id res chain seq x y z
N MET A 1 14.51 10.49 -11.89
CA MET A 1 13.10 10.08 -12.05
C MET A 1 12.33 10.64 -10.86
N LYS A 2 11.05 11.01 -11.04
CA LYS A 2 10.21 11.51 -9.95
C LYS A 2 9.20 10.44 -9.55
N LEU A 3 9.28 9.94 -8.33
CA LEU A 3 8.35 8.94 -7.79
C LEU A 3 7.75 9.43 -6.48
N LEU A 4 6.47 9.15 -6.26
CA LEU A 4 5.80 9.31 -4.97
C LEU A 4 5.12 7.99 -4.62
N ALA A 5 5.68 7.29 -3.65
CA ALA A 5 5.07 6.13 -3.03
C ALA A 5 4.08 6.58 -1.95
N PHE A 6 2.99 5.83 -1.80
CA PHE A 6 2.09 5.97 -0.66
C PHE A 6 1.56 4.62 -0.21
N ASP A 7 1.11 4.59 1.04
CA ASP A 7 0.46 3.47 1.73
C ASP A 7 -0.52 4.06 2.78
N LEU A 8 -1.53 3.31 3.21
CA LEU A 8 -2.45 3.75 4.25
C LEU A 8 -2.70 2.70 5.32
N GLU A 9 -3.12 3.16 6.49
CA GLU A 9 -3.62 2.31 7.56
C GLU A 9 -5.09 2.61 7.84
N ILE A 10 -5.83 1.58 8.22
CA ILE A 10 -7.25 1.71 8.56
C ILE A 10 -7.43 2.03 10.04
N ALA A 11 -8.57 2.61 10.39
CA ALA A 11 -8.86 3.02 11.76
C ALA A 11 -9.45 1.90 12.62
N ARG A 12 -10.17 0.96 12.00
CA ARG A 12 -10.95 -0.08 12.72
C ARG A 12 -10.58 -1.49 12.26
N PRO A 13 -10.50 -2.46 13.19
CA PRO A 13 -10.17 -3.83 12.84
C PRO A 13 -11.30 -4.49 12.04
N PHE A 14 -10.95 -5.49 11.24
CA PHE A 14 -11.90 -6.37 10.57
C PHE A 14 -11.38 -7.81 10.58
N VAL A 15 -12.31 -8.78 10.67
CA VAL A 15 -11.97 -10.20 10.88
C VAL A 15 -12.13 -11.04 9.61
N ASP A 16 -12.93 -10.57 8.64
CA ASP A 16 -13.22 -11.33 7.42
C ASP A 16 -12.30 -10.97 6.26
N SER A 17 -12.10 -11.88 5.32
CA SER A 17 -11.40 -11.60 4.06
C SER A 17 -12.10 -10.54 3.20
N GLU A 18 -13.39 -10.30 3.44
CA GLU A 18 -14.17 -9.23 2.81
C GLU A 18 -14.16 -7.98 3.67
N TRP A 19 -13.51 -6.94 3.16
CA TRP A 19 -13.42 -5.62 3.81
C TRP A 19 -14.29 -4.57 3.12
N ARG A 20 -14.71 -4.82 1.87
CA ARG A 20 -15.57 -3.91 1.09
C ARG A 20 -16.90 -3.69 1.80
N ASN A 21 -17.43 -2.48 1.72
CA ASN A 21 -18.66 -2.03 2.38
C ASN A 21 -18.61 -2.01 3.92
N LYS A 22 -17.43 -2.20 4.53
CA LYS A 22 -17.24 -1.99 5.96
C LYS A 22 -16.79 -0.56 6.23
N ASP A 23 -17.31 0.03 7.31
CA ASP A 23 -16.86 1.34 7.77
C ASP A 23 -15.56 1.22 8.57
N LEU A 24 -14.43 1.03 7.85
CA LEU A 24 -13.13 0.83 8.47
C LEU A 24 -12.43 2.15 8.83
N GLY A 25 -12.73 3.22 8.11
CA GLY A 25 -12.03 4.49 8.20
C GLY A 25 -10.56 4.39 7.78
N ILE A 26 -9.92 5.54 7.58
CA ILE A 26 -8.48 5.65 7.35
C ILE A 26 -7.90 6.40 8.54
N SER A 27 -6.88 5.85 9.19
CA SER A 27 -6.22 6.49 10.34
C SER A 27 -5.13 7.46 9.89
N CYS A 28 -4.32 7.06 8.92
CA CYS A 28 -3.23 7.85 8.38
C CYS A 28 -2.78 7.32 7.01
N ILE A 29 -2.04 8.18 6.29
CA ILE A 29 -1.42 7.88 5.00
C ILE A 29 0.08 8.16 5.12
N GLY A 30 0.92 7.23 4.72
CA GLY A 30 2.37 7.38 4.60
C GLY A 30 2.75 7.76 3.18
N LEU A 31 3.72 8.66 3.03
CA LEU A 31 4.24 9.08 1.74
C LEU A 31 5.77 9.05 1.74
N ALA A 32 6.35 8.66 0.61
CA ALA A 32 7.79 8.73 0.36
C ALA A 32 8.04 9.18 -1.08
N SER A 33 8.93 10.14 -1.27
CA SER A 33 9.22 10.72 -2.59
C SER A 33 10.70 10.68 -2.93
N VAL A 34 10.99 10.63 -4.22
CA VAL A 34 12.32 10.87 -4.77
C VAL A 34 12.25 11.78 -5.99
N ASP A 35 13.12 12.78 -6.04
CA ASP A 35 13.36 13.66 -7.20
C ASP A 35 14.86 13.94 -7.36
N GLY A 36 15.50 13.16 -8.22
CA GLY A 36 16.96 13.13 -8.32
C GLY A 36 17.57 12.55 -7.05
N ASP A 37 18.44 13.30 -6.38
CA ASP A 37 19.08 12.89 -5.13
C ASP A 37 18.25 13.25 -3.88
N LYS A 38 17.15 14.00 -4.04
CA LYS A 38 16.30 14.41 -2.93
C LYS A 38 15.32 13.29 -2.59
N ARG A 39 15.29 12.91 -1.31
CA ARG A 39 14.36 11.93 -0.74
C ARG A 39 13.67 12.54 0.46
N ASP A 40 12.36 12.41 0.50
CA ASP A 40 11.52 12.89 1.61
C ASP A 40 10.51 11.82 1.98
N ALA A 41 10.18 11.69 3.26
CA ALA A 41 9.12 10.82 3.74
C ALA A 41 8.34 11.52 4.85
N TRP A 42 7.01 11.42 4.82
CA TRP A 42 6.13 12.08 5.78
C TRP A 42 4.81 11.31 5.91
N THR A 43 3.99 11.72 6.86
CA THR A 43 2.65 11.15 7.05
C THR A 43 1.60 12.25 6.96
N MET A 44 0.39 11.85 6.58
CA MET A 44 -0.81 12.67 6.62
C MET A 44 -1.81 12.02 7.56
N THR A 45 -2.32 12.81 8.50
CA THR A 45 -3.38 12.47 9.46
C THR A 45 -4.01 13.79 9.90
N ASP A 46 -5.14 13.74 10.59
CA ASP A 46 -5.78 14.93 11.15
C ASP A 46 -6.07 14.78 12.66
N ASP A 47 -6.46 15.89 13.30
CA ASP A 47 -6.73 15.89 14.73
C ASP A 47 -7.89 14.96 15.11
N ALA A 48 -8.86 14.76 14.21
CA ALA A 48 -9.95 13.83 14.46
C ALA A 48 -9.46 12.39 14.48
N ALA A 49 -8.56 12.02 13.56
CA ALA A 49 -7.94 10.70 13.54
C ALA A 49 -7.07 10.45 14.77
N ARG A 50 -6.35 11.46 15.27
CA ARG A 50 -5.45 11.29 16.42
C ARG A 50 -6.17 11.34 17.77
N HIS A 51 -7.14 12.23 17.93
CA HIS A 51 -7.70 12.58 19.24
C HIS A 51 -9.22 12.45 19.33
N GLY A 52 -9.91 12.22 18.21
CA GLY A 52 -11.36 12.13 18.13
C GLY A 52 -11.83 10.76 17.64
N ASP A 53 -12.37 10.72 16.43
CA ASP A 53 -13.08 9.58 15.85
C ASP A 53 -12.19 8.39 15.47
N HIS A 54 -10.88 8.52 15.69
CA HIS A 54 -9.83 7.57 15.28
C HIS A 54 -9.72 7.36 13.77
N ALA A 55 -10.52 8.06 12.96
CA ALA A 55 -10.46 8.09 11.51
C ALA A 55 -10.36 9.54 11.01
N MET A 56 -9.64 9.72 9.90
CA MET A 56 -9.55 10.99 9.20
C MET A 56 -10.92 11.44 8.72
N LYS A 57 -11.17 12.75 8.79
CA LYS A 57 -12.36 13.36 8.21
C LYS A 57 -12.26 13.36 6.70
N ARG A 58 -13.43 13.48 6.04
CA ARG A 58 -13.53 13.61 4.59
C ARG A 58 -12.64 14.72 4.06
N GLU A 59 -12.66 15.89 4.69
CA GLU A 59 -11.88 17.04 4.29
C GLU A 59 -10.38 16.74 4.32
N GLY A 60 -9.90 16.02 5.35
CA GLY A 60 -8.52 15.55 5.44
C GLY A 60 -8.16 14.59 4.31
N LEU A 61 -9.07 13.67 3.96
CA LEU A 61 -8.87 12.71 2.86
C LEU A 61 -8.93 13.36 1.47
N ASP A 62 -9.79 14.36 1.27
CA ASP A 62 -9.82 15.16 0.04
C ASP A 62 -8.51 15.95 -0.13
N ILE A 63 -7.92 16.46 0.96
CA ILE A 63 -6.59 17.10 0.94
C ILE A 63 -5.50 16.07 0.61
N SER A 64 -5.56 14.86 1.16
CA SER A 64 -4.64 13.76 0.84
C SER A 64 -4.71 13.37 -0.63
N LEU A 65 -5.91 13.17 -1.18
CA LEU A 65 -6.11 12.89 -2.60
C LEU A 65 -5.59 14.05 -3.46
N GLY A 66 -5.93 15.29 -3.10
CA GLY A 66 -5.43 16.49 -3.78
C GLY A 66 -3.90 16.58 -3.78
N THR A 67 -3.25 16.12 -2.71
CA THR A 67 -1.79 16.06 -2.62
C THR A 67 -1.22 15.07 -3.62
N LEU A 68 -1.75 13.85 -3.71
CA LEU A 68 -1.32 12.87 -4.71
C LEU A 68 -1.52 13.39 -6.15
N VAL A 69 -2.65 14.06 -6.41
CA VAL A 69 -2.94 14.68 -7.71
C VAL A 69 -1.95 15.79 -8.05
N ASN A 70 -1.63 16.65 -7.08
CA ASN A 70 -0.66 17.74 -7.28
C ASN A 70 0.73 17.17 -7.62
N TYR A 71 1.19 16.13 -6.93
CA TYR A 71 2.45 15.47 -7.26
C TYR A 71 2.42 14.85 -8.67
N ALA A 72 1.31 14.21 -9.06
CA ALA A 72 1.15 13.70 -10.42
C ALA A 72 1.26 14.82 -11.47
N GLN A 73 0.64 15.98 -11.23
CA GLN A 73 0.74 17.16 -12.10
C GLN A 73 2.17 17.76 -12.15
N LEU A 74 2.94 17.63 -11.06
CA LEU A 74 4.35 18.00 -11.00
C LEU A 74 5.28 16.98 -11.69
N GLY A 75 4.72 15.95 -12.33
CA GLY A 75 5.44 14.94 -13.10
C GLY A 75 5.94 13.76 -12.26
N TYR A 76 5.48 13.60 -11.02
CA TYR A 76 5.75 12.40 -10.25
C TYR A 76 4.90 11.24 -10.75
N LYS A 77 5.50 10.05 -10.84
CA LYS A 77 4.75 8.81 -10.96
C LYS A 77 4.27 8.42 -9.57
N ILE A 78 2.96 8.33 -9.40
CA ILE A 78 2.35 7.83 -8.16
C ILE A 78 2.50 6.31 -8.17
N ILE A 79 3.07 5.77 -7.10
CA ILE A 79 3.36 4.34 -6.98
C ILE A 79 2.81 3.78 -5.67
N SER A 80 2.47 2.50 -5.66
CA SER A 80 1.94 1.78 -4.48
C SER A 80 2.32 0.30 -4.55
N TRP A 81 2.06 -0.42 -3.46
CA TRP A 81 2.10 -1.88 -3.43
C TRP A 81 0.72 -2.44 -3.09
N ASN A 82 -0.01 -2.94 -4.09
CA ASN A 82 -1.40 -3.37 -3.96
C ASN A 82 -2.39 -2.21 -3.67
N GLY A 83 -2.02 -0.99 -4.03
CA GLY A 83 -2.88 0.19 -3.88
C GLY A 83 -4.16 0.13 -4.72
N LEU A 84 -4.14 -0.52 -5.88
CA LEU A 84 -5.36 -0.71 -6.66
C LEU A 84 -6.37 -1.61 -5.93
N GLY A 85 -5.86 -2.64 -5.26
CA GLY A 85 -6.67 -3.65 -4.60
C GLY A 85 -7.19 -3.23 -3.23
N PHE A 86 -6.58 -2.23 -2.60
CA PHE A 86 -6.90 -1.83 -1.22
C PHE A 86 -6.95 -0.31 -1.02
N ASP A 87 -5.83 0.39 -1.14
CA ASP A 87 -5.69 1.78 -0.71
C ASP A 87 -6.60 2.76 -1.46
N PHE A 88 -6.61 2.70 -2.79
CA PHE A 88 -7.47 3.56 -3.61
C PHE A 88 -8.97 3.31 -3.40
N PRO A 89 -9.47 2.06 -3.39
CA PRO A 89 -10.88 1.85 -3.07
C PRO A 89 -11.22 2.30 -1.64
N MET A 90 -10.31 2.19 -0.67
CA MET A 90 -10.50 2.80 0.66
C MET A 90 -10.63 4.33 0.57
N ILE A 91 -9.74 5.02 -0.14
CA ILE A 91 -9.83 6.49 -0.33
C ILE A 91 -11.15 6.84 -1.03
N TYR A 92 -11.53 6.10 -2.09
CA TYR A 92 -12.74 6.31 -2.87
C TYR A 92 -14.03 6.29 -2.06
N GLU A 93 -14.11 5.47 -1.01
CA GLU A 93 -15.30 5.40 -0.15
C GLU A 93 -15.56 6.71 0.60
N TYR A 94 -14.49 7.43 0.97
CA TYR A 94 -14.59 8.55 1.91
C TYR A 94 -14.44 9.94 1.27
N VAL A 95 -13.82 10.03 0.09
CA VAL A 95 -13.61 11.31 -0.63
C VAL A 95 -14.83 11.79 -1.40
N GLU A 96 -14.95 13.10 -1.60
CA GLU A 96 -15.96 13.68 -2.48
C GLU A 96 -15.59 13.51 -3.96
N GLN A 97 -14.29 13.66 -4.28
CA GLN A 97 -13.78 13.68 -5.65
C GLN A 97 -13.56 12.27 -6.22
N LYS A 98 -14.62 11.44 -6.20
CA LYS A 98 -14.61 10.03 -6.60
C LYS A 98 -14.03 9.78 -7.99
N GLN A 99 -14.37 10.60 -8.98
CA GLN A 99 -13.85 10.45 -10.34
C GLN A 99 -12.37 10.79 -10.45
N LEU A 100 -11.89 11.75 -9.66
CA LEU A 100 -10.48 12.07 -9.59
C LEU A 100 -9.69 10.93 -8.94
N CYS A 101 -10.23 10.31 -7.90
CA CYS A 101 -9.67 9.11 -7.27
C CYS A 101 -9.55 7.95 -8.28
N LYS A 102 -10.62 7.65 -9.04
CA LYS A 102 -10.61 6.63 -10.09
C LYS A 102 -9.59 6.93 -11.19
N ALA A 103 -9.54 8.18 -11.67
CA ALA A 103 -8.60 8.59 -12.71
C ALA A 103 -7.14 8.44 -12.23
N LEU A 104 -6.85 8.84 -10.98
CA LEU A 104 -5.52 8.66 -10.40
C LEU A 104 -5.18 7.18 -10.21
N ALA A 105 -6.13 6.36 -9.76
CA ALA A 105 -5.95 4.92 -9.62
C ALA A 105 -5.72 4.21 -10.97
N LEU A 106 -6.27 4.71 -12.07
CA LEU A 106 -5.96 4.19 -13.41
C LEU A 106 -4.56 4.60 -13.89
N ALA A 107 -4.11 5.80 -13.53
CA ALA A 107 -2.83 6.37 -13.98
C ALA A 107 -1.62 6.01 -13.08
N HIS A 108 -1.84 5.49 -11.87
CA HIS A 108 -0.76 5.11 -10.97
C HIS A 108 -0.11 3.77 -11.36
N TYR A 109 1.05 3.50 -10.78
CA TYR A 109 1.82 2.28 -11.00
C TYR A 109 1.77 1.42 -9.74
N ASP A 110 1.18 0.23 -9.86
CA ASP A 110 1.10 -0.76 -8.78
C ASP A 110 1.88 -2.01 -9.20
N LEU A 111 3.09 -2.16 -8.67
CA LEU A 111 3.99 -3.25 -9.07
C LEU A 111 3.45 -4.63 -8.63
N ALA A 112 2.71 -4.68 -7.52
CA ALA A 112 2.06 -5.91 -7.07
C ALA A 112 0.93 -6.30 -8.03
N PHE A 113 0.11 -5.34 -8.45
CA PHE A 113 -0.94 -5.59 -9.45
C PHE A 113 -0.37 -5.93 -10.84
N GLN A 114 0.72 -5.30 -11.25
CA GLN A 114 1.41 -5.67 -12.49
C GLN A 114 1.94 -7.12 -12.42
N MET A 115 2.47 -7.54 -11.27
CA MET A 115 2.88 -8.93 -11.03
C MET A 115 1.67 -9.87 -11.12
N PHE A 116 0.54 -9.50 -10.51
CA PHE A 116 -0.70 -10.25 -10.60
C PHE A 116 -1.15 -10.41 -12.04
N CYS A 117 -1.14 -9.35 -12.85
CA CYS A 117 -1.51 -9.42 -14.27
C CYS A 117 -0.57 -10.34 -15.07
N ALA A 118 0.71 -10.41 -14.71
CA ALA A 118 1.69 -11.25 -15.40
C ALA A 118 1.74 -12.71 -14.91
N LYS A 119 1.40 -12.97 -13.64
CA LYS A 119 1.62 -14.28 -13.00
C LYS A 119 0.36 -14.95 -12.43
N GLY A 120 -0.73 -14.20 -12.32
CA GLY A 120 -1.97 -14.62 -11.67
C GLY A 120 -1.96 -14.48 -10.14
N TYR A 121 -0.84 -14.04 -9.56
CA TYR A 121 -0.67 -13.80 -8.13
C TYR A 121 0.36 -12.69 -7.88
N MET A 122 0.27 -12.09 -6.71
CA MET A 122 1.24 -11.12 -6.21
C MET A 122 1.88 -11.64 -4.91
N ILE A 123 2.99 -11.03 -4.50
CA ILE A 123 3.65 -11.31 -3.22
C ILE A 123 3.49 -10.10 -2.28
N GLY A 124 3.71 -10.30 -0.98
CA GLY A 124 3.71 -9.21 -0.01
C GLY A 124 4.93 -8.30 -0.17
N LEU A 125 4.77 -7.01 0.19
CA LEU A 125 5.83 -6.00 0.08
C LEU A 125 7.12 -6.44 0.80
N ASP A 126 6.99 -6.91 2.04
CA ASP A 126 8.14 -7.39 2.83
C ASP A 126 8.85 -8.59 2.17
N THR A 127 8.07 -9.48 1.55
CA THR A 127 8.61 -10.63 0.80
C THR A 127 9.42 -10.18 -0.41
N ALA A 128 8.94 -9.17 -1.13
CA ALA A 128 9.67 -8.57 -2.26
C ALA A 128 10.95 -7.87 -1.77
N ALA A 129 10.84 -7.01 -0.76
CA ALA A 129 11.96 -6.26 -0.21
C ALA A 129 13.10 -7.18 0.26
N LYS A 130 12.79 -8.14 1.16
CA LYS A 130 13.78 -9.12 1.64
C LYS A 130 14.34 -9.97 0.52
N GLY A 131 13.48 -10.36 -0.42
CA GLY A 131 13.85 -11.10 -1.63
C GLY A 131 14.87 -10.40 -2.52
N MET A 132 14.88 -9.07 -2.47
CA MET A 132 15.77 -8.21 -3.23
C MET A 132 16.98 -7.74 -2.40
N GLY A 133 17.08 -8.12 -1.13
CA GLY A 133 18.18 -7.73 -0.23
C GLY A 133 18.00 -6.35 0.39
N LEU A 134 16.78 -5.82 0.39
CA LEU A 134 16.42 -4.57 1.06
C LEU A 134 16.03 -4.87 2.52
N THR A 135 16.03 -3.84 3.36
CA THR A 135 15.69 -3.95 4.79
C THR A 135 14.28 -4.53 5.00
N GLY A 136 13.32 -4.12 4.18
CA GLY A 136 11.92 -4.55 4.29
C GLY A 136 11.13 -3.75 5.33
N LYS A 137 10.01 -4.33 5.78
CA LYS A 137 9.14 -3.73 6.80
C LYS A 137 9.80 -3.81 8.19
N LEU A 138 9.36 -2.95 9.10
CA LEU A 138 9.79 -3.03 10.49
C LEU A 138 9.40 -4.38 11.11
N GLU A 139 10.38 -5.04 11.74
CA GLU A 139 10.20 -6.38 12.28
C GLU A 139 9.11 -6.41 13.35
N GLY A 140 8.24 -7.41 13.26
CA GLY A 140 7.17 -7.64 14.22
C GLY A 140 5.93 -6.78 14.02
N MET A 141 5.87 -5.84 13.06
CA MET A 141 4.66 -5.09 12.72
C MET A 141 3.86 -5.76 11.59
N HIS A 142 2.53 -5.77 11.72
CA HIS A 142 1.58 -6.27 10.73
C HIS A 142 0.43 -5.28 10.61
N GLY A 143 -0.18 -5.15 9.42
CA GLY A 143 -1.25 -4.18 9.18
C GLY A 143 -2.52 -4.45 10.00
N ASP A 144 -2.76 -5.70 10.41
CA ASP A 144 -3.86 -6.06 11.33
C ASP A 144 -3.67 -5.52 12.76
N MET A 145 -2.45 -5.14 13.13
CA MET A 145 -2.15 -4.51 14.42
C MET A 145 -2.30 -2.98 14.38
N ALA A 146 -2.34 -2.36 13.20
CA ALA A 146 -2.43 -0.90 13.11
C ALA A 146 -3.74 -0.37 13.75
N PRO A 147 -4.93 -0.95 13.48
CA PRO A 147 -6.17 -0.47 14.09
C PRO A 147 -6.21 -0.54 15.63
N PRO A 148 -5.90 -1.68 16.28
CA PRO A 148 -5.88 -1.74 17.75
C PRO A 148 -4.77 -0.89 18.35
N MET A 149 -3.62 -0.72 17.68
CA MET A 149 -2.59 0.23 18.14
C MET A 149 -3.09 1.69 18.06
N TRP A 150 -3.85 2.03 17.02
CA TRP A 150 -4.33 3.38 16.74
C TRP A 150 -5.49 3.81 17.63
N ALA A 151 -6.58 3.03 17.64
CA ALA A 151 -7.82 3.35 18.33
C ALA A 151 -7.90 2.73 19.74
N GLY A 152 -6.99 1.80 20.06
CA GLY A 152 -7.13 0.93 21.21
C GLY A 152 -7.99 -0.30 20.90
N THR A 153 -8.10 -1.19 21.88
CA THR A 153 -8.92 -2.39 21.79
C THR A 153 -9.38 -2.81 23.18
N ASP A 154 -10.61 -3.30 23.29
CA ASP A 154 -11.13 -3.95 24.50
C ASP A 154 -10.73 -5.44 24.57
N ASP A 155 -10.19 -5.99 23.49
CA ASP A 155 -9.61 -7.34 23.50
C ASP A 155 -8.29 -7.31 24.29
N VAL A 156 -8.37 -7.81 25.53
CA VAL A 156 -7.25 -7.88 26.47
C VAL A 156 -6.05 -8.60 25.87
N LYS A 157 -6.25 -9.68 25.08
CA LYS A 157 -5.12 -10.43 24.50
C LYS A 157 -4.41 -9.63 23.41
N LEU A 158 -5.18 -8.91 22.61
CA LEU A 158 -4.62 -8.06 21.56
C LEU A 158 -3.88 -6.87 22.17
N ALA A 159 -4.44 -6.26 23.22
CA ALA A 159 -3.77 -5.20 23.97
C ALA A 159 -2.47 -5.66 24.65
N GLU A 160 -2.51 -6.80 25.36
CA GLU A 160 -1.33 -7.41 25.99
C GLU A 160 -0.24 -7.72 24.95
N GLY A 161 -0.61 -8.28 23.80
CA GLY A 161 0.35 -8.58 22.73
C GLY A 161 1.03 -7.34 22.14
N ILE A 162 0.35 -6.18 22.11
CA ILE A 162 0.92 -4.90 21.70
C ILE A 162 1.88 -4.38 22.77
N GLU A 163 1.47 -4.37 24.04
CA GLU A 163 2.28 -3.88 25.16
C GLU A 163 3.56 -4.71 25.34
N GLU A 164 3.46 -6.04 25.29
CA GLU A 164 4.61 -6.94 25.41
C GLU A 164 5.60 -6.77 24.24
N ARG A 165 5.08 -6.60 23.02
CA ARG A 165 5.91 -6.52 21.82
C ARG A 165 6.59 -5.17 21.65
N PHE A 166 5.87 -4.09 21.97
CA PHE A 166 6.29 -2.73 21.61
C PHE A 166 6.53 -1.82 22.81
N GLY A 167 6.17 -2.25 24.02
CA GLY A 167 6.31 -1.43 25.24
C GLY A 167 5.42 -0.19 25.25
N VAL A 168 4.34 -0.19 24.46
CA VAL A 168 3.37 0.91 24.36
C VAL A 168 1.96 0.42 24.61
N LYS A 169 1.16 1.24 25.28
CA LYS A 169 -0.26 0.95 25.52
C LYS A 169 -1.07 1.16 24.24
N ALA A 170 -1.92 0.19 23.89
CA ALA A 170 -2.83 0.32 22.75
C ALA A 170 -3.71 1.58 22.85
N GLY A 171 -3.86 2.32 21.75
CA GLY A 171 -4.60 3.59 21.70
C GLY A 171 -3.89 4.78 22.35
N SER A 172 -2.66 4.63 22.85
CA SER A 172 -1.88 5.76 23.34
C SER A 172 -1.28 6.60 22.21
N ILE A 173 -0.86 7.82 22.52
CA ILE A 173 -0.18 8.71 21.56
C ILE A 173 1.12 8.06 21.07
N GLU A 174 1.82 7.33 21.92
CA GLU A 174 3.03 6.57 21.57
C GLU A 174 2.70 5.45 20.57
N ALA A 175 1.63 4.69 20.79
CA ALA A 175 1.17 3.66 19.85
C ALA A 175 0.74 4.27 18.50
N GLN A 176 0.01 5.39 18.50
CA GLN A 176 -0.33 6.13 17.28
C GLN A 176 0.93 6.63 16.54
N ASN A 177 1.92 7.16 17.26
CA ASN A 177 3.19 7.58 16.67
C ASN A 177 3.96 6.39 16.06
N MET A 178 3.80 5.18 16.60
CA MET A 178 4.34 3.97 15.99
C MET A 178 3.62 3.66 14.68
N VAL A 179 2.28 3.67 14.65
CA VAL A 179 1.50 3.49 13.40
C VAL A 179 1.92 4.49 12.32
N LEU A 180 2.11 5.77 12.66
CA LEU A 180 2.62 6.78 11.72
C LEU A 180 4.01 6.43 11.18
N LYS A 181 4.93 5.95 12.03
CA LYS A 181 6.26 5.51 11.57
C LYS A 181 6.16 4.28 10.67
N TYR A 182 5.24 3.37 10.95
CA TYR A 182 5.06 2.15 10.17
C TYR A 182 4.53 2.44 8.77
N VAL A 183 3.45 3.21 8.64
CA VAL A 183 2.91 3.57 7.31
C VAL A 183 3.92 4.40 6.50
N GLN A 184 4.69 5.27 7.15
CA GLN A 184 5.80 5.98 6.51
C GLN A 184 6.87 5.00 5.99
N GLN A 185 7.26 4.02 6.80
CA GLN A 185 8.24 3.01 6.41
C GLN A 185 7.72 2.14 5.26
N ASP A 186 6.43 1.79 5.23
CA ASP A 186 5.84 1.02 4.13
C ASP A 186 5.84 1.79 2.81
N ALA A 187 5.60 3.10 2.84
CA ALA A 187 5.79 3.97 1.69
C ALA A 187 7.26 4.02 1.23
N VAL A 188 8.21 4.13 2.16
CA VAL A 188 9.66 4.08 1.85
C VAL A 188 10.05 2.74 1.25
N THR A 189 9.61 1.62 1.84
CA THR A 189 9.91 0.28 1.34
C THR A 189 9.30 0.05 -0.04
N THR A 190 8.10 0.56 -0.30
CA THR A 190 7.49 0.54 -1.63
C THR A 190 8.35 1.29 -2.65
N LEU A 191 8.81 2.49 -2.30
CA LEU A 191 9.71 3.28 -3.14
C LEU A 191 11.01 2.50 -3.45
N GLU A 192 11.69 1.97 -2.44
CA GLU A 192 12.94 1.21 -2.58
C GLU A 192 12.76 -0.05 -3.44
N VAL A 193 11.69 -0.81 -3.22
CA VAL A 193 11.40 -2.01 -4.00
C VAL A 193 11.18 -1.67 -5.46
N ILE A 194 10.45 -0.59 -5.76
CA ILE A 194 10.17 -0.17 -7.14
C ILE A 194 11.42 0.35 -7.83
N GLU A 195 12.24 1.15 -7.15
CA GLU A 195 13.52 1.60 -7.68
C GLU A 195 14.45 0.43 -7.99
N GLU A 196 14.58 -0.52 -7.06
CA GLU A 196 15.44 -1.68 -7.23
C GLU A 196 14.90 -2.62 -8.32
N ALA A 197 13.58 -2.78 -8.42
CA ALA A 197 12.95 -3.62 -9.44
C ALA A 197 13.18 -3.01 -10.84
N ASN A 198 13.06 -1.69 -10.96
CA ASN A 198 13.36 -0.99 -12.20
C ASN A 198 14.84 -1.07 -12.56
N ALA A 199 15.75 -0.94 -11.59
CA ALA A 199 17.19 -1.05 -11.80
C ALA A 199 17.62 -2.46 -12.25
N ARG A 200 17.05 -3.50 -11.63
CA ARG A 200 17.34 -4.91 -11.95
C ARG A 200 16.57 -5.44 -13.16
N GLY A 201 15.48 -4.78 -13.54
CA GLY A 201 14.51 -5.32 -14.49
C GLY A 201 13.77 -6.57 -13.99
N SER A 202 13.75 -6.80 -12.67
CA SER A 202 13.15 -8.00 -12.08
C SER A 202 12.83 -7.84 -10.60
N VAL A 203 11.89 -8.65 -10.11
CA VAL A 203 11.56 -8.84 -8.70
C VAL A 203 11.93 -10.26 -8.30
N SER A 204 12.80 -10.41 -7.30
CA SER A 204 13.22 -11.70 -6.77
C SER A 204 12.69 -11.91 -5.36
N TRP A 205 12.33 -13.14 -5.00
CA TRP A 205 11.86 -13.48 -3.66
C TRP A 205 12.13 -14.93 -3.26
N LEU A 206 12.11 -15.18 -1.95
CA LEU A 206 12.09 -16.53 -1.39
C LEU A 206 10.65 -16.93 -1.11
N SER A 207 10.25 -18.09 -1.62
CA SER A 207 8.96 -18.69 -1.27
C SER A 207 9.01 -19.32 0.12
N ARG A 208 7.85 -19.69 0.67
CA ARG A 208 7.72 -20.29 2.01
C ARG A 208 8.55 -21.56 2.21
N ASN A 209 8.83 -22.32 1.14
CA ASN A 209 9.68 -23.52 1.20
C ASN A 209 11.17 -23.25 0.92
N GLY A 210 11.59 -21.98 0.92
CA GLY A 210 12.98 -21.57 0.69
C GLY A 210 13.40 -21.53 -0.79
N ARG A 211 12.54 -21.89 -1.74
CA ARG A 211 12.87 -21.78 -3.17
C ARG A 211 12.96 -20.32 -3.58
N ARG A 212 14.08 -19.96 -4.22
CA ARG A 212 14.28 -18.66 -4.88
C ARG A 212 13.46 -18.59 -6.16
N ASN A 213 12.73 -17.50 -6.30
CA ASN A 213 11.92 -17.16 -7.46
C ASN A 213 12.34 -15.80 -7.99
N CYS A 214 12.10 -15.58 -9.28
CA CYS A 214 12.36 -14.33 -9.97
C CYS A 214 11.26 -14.10 -11.00
N TRP A 215 10.80 -12.86 -11.10
CA TRP A 215 9.92 -12.39 -12.15
C TRP A 215 10.62 -11.26 -12.90
N TYR A 216 10.89 -11.47 -14.19
CA TYR A 216 11.45 -10.46 -15.07
C TYR A 216 10.35 -9.51 -15.54
N LEU A 217 10.59 -8.21 -15.39
CA LEU A 217 9.66 -7.19 -15.83
C LEU A 217 9.63 -7.12 -17.37
N PRO A 218 8.48 -6.78 -17.98
CA PRO A 218 8.36 -6.64 -19.43
C PRO A 218 9.08 -5.36 -19.91
N ILE A 219 10.40 -5.44 -20.08
CA ILE A 219 11.22 -4.32 -20.56
C ILE A 219 11.12 -4.26 -22.09
N SER A 220 10.48 -3.22 -22.63
CA SER A 220 10.45 -2.95 -24.08
C SER A 220 11.67 -2.16 -24.56
N ASP A 221 12.21 -1.24 -23.75
CA ASP A 221 13.09 -0.17 -24.25
C ASP A 221 14.02 0.48 -23.19
N LYS A 222 14.34 -0.26 -22.13
CA LYS A 222 15.47 -0.01 -21.18
C LYS A 222 15.39 1.19 -20.23
N THR A 223 14.30 1.97 -20.14
CA THR A 223 14.26 3.13 -19.22
C THR A 223 13.24 3.06 -18.09
N TRP A 224 12.09 2.42 -18.31
CA TRP A 224 11.06 2.24 -17.29
C TRP A 224 10.26 0.96 -17.53
N ALA A 225 10.36 0.00 -16.61
CA ALA A 225 9.77 -1.33 -16.77
C ALA A 225 8.35 -1.44 -16.18
N LEU A 226 7.96 -0.49 -15.31
CA LEU A 226 6.64 -0.51 -14.70
C LEU A 226 5.59 0.06 -15.66
N ARG A 227 4.39 -0.49 -15.57
CA ARG A 227 3.23 -0.10 -16.35
C ARG A 227 2.16 0.42 -15.41
N ASP A 228 1.43 1.44 -15.85
CA ASP A 228 0.30 1.94 -15.08
C ASP A 228 -0.82 0.89 -15.05
N VAL A 229 -1.76 1.08 -14.14
CA VAL A 229 -2.91 0.19 -13.97
C VAL A 229 -3.73 0.09 -15.26
N ALA A 230 -3.98 1.21 -15.94
CA ALA A 230 -4.75 1.22 -17.19
C ALA A 230 -4.14 0.31 -18.26
N TRP A 231 -2.81 0.31 -18.40
CA TRP A 231 -2.10 -0.61 -19.28
C TRP A 231 -2.21 -2.07 -18.79
N CYS A 232 -1.99 -2.32 -17.48
CA CYS A 232 -2.04 -3.67 -16.92
C CYS A 232 -3.39 -4.35 -17.13
N LEU A 233 -4.49 -3.59 -17.08
CA LEU A 233 -5.85 -4.09 -17.31
C LEU A 233 -6.07 -4.59 -18.74
N GLN A 234 -5.32 -4.09 -19.72
CA GLN A 234 -5.44 -4.46 -21.14
C GLN A 234 -4.65 -5.72 -21.50
N GLU A 235 -3.73 -6.17 -20.65
CA GLU A 235 -2.89 -7.32 -20.94
C GLU A 235 -3.70 -8.62 -21.01
N PRO A 236 -3.24 -9.66 -21.73
CA PRO A 236 -3.85 -10.97 -21.66
C PRO A 236 -3.90 -11.52 -20.22
N ALA A 237 -4.94 -12.27 -19.87
CA ALA A 237 -5.01 -12.94 -18.58
C ALA A 237 -3.90 -13.99 -18.47
N PRO A 238 -3.24 -14.12 -17.30
CA PRO A 238 -2.20 -15.12 -17.10
C PRO A 238 -2.80 -16.53 -17.01
N ASP A 239 -2.00 -17.56 -17.34
CA ASP A 239 -2.40 -18.94 -17.11
C ASP A 239 -2.42 -19.25 -15.60
N THR A 240 -3.64 -19.47 -15.10
CA THR A 240 -3.94 -19.79 -13.71
C THR A 240 -4.58 -21.17 -13.56
N SER A 241 -4.53 -22.03 -14.59
CA SER A 241 -5.13 -23.38 -14.60
C SER A 241 -4.61 -24.31 -13.50
N TRP A 242 -3.46 -23.99 -12.92
CA TRP A 242 -2.82 -24.72 -11.83
C TRP A 242 -3.25 -24.25 -10.43
N MET A 243 -4.01 -23.16 -10.32
CA MET A 243 -4.51 -22.61 -9.05
C MET A 243 -5.90 -23.18 -8.74
N SER A 244 -6.17 -23.47 -7.47
CA SER A 244 -7.49 -23.93 -7.03
C SER A 244 -8.54 -22.81 -7.03
N GLU A 245 -8.14 -21.62 -6.59
CA GLU A 245 -9.01 -20.44 -6.45
C GLU A 245 -8.26 -19.19 -6.92
N PRO A 246 -8.06 -19.03 -8.24
CA PRO A 246 -7.36 -17.87 -8.77
C PRO A 246 -8.19 -16.61 -8.55
N ARG A 247 -7.52 -15.56 -8.07
CA ARG A 247 -8.10 -14.22 -7.97
C ARG A 247 -8.34 -13.64 -9.36
N THR A 248 -9.35 -12.78 -9.51
CA THR A 248 -9.70 -12.15 -10.80
C THR A 248 -9.35 -10.67 -10.81
N ARG A 249 -9.19 -10.07 -11.99
CA ARG A 249 -8.95 -8.61 -12.10
C ARG A 249 -10.10 -7.78 -11.51
N ASP A 250 -11.34 -8.25 -11.61
CA ASP A 250 -12.51 -7.58 -11.04
C ASP A 250 -12.46 -7.50 -9.51
N GLU A 251 -11.83 -8.49 -8.85
CA GLU A 251 -11.59 -8.41 -7.41
C GLU A 251 -10.63 -7.28 -7.02
N TYR A 252 -9.84 -6.73 -7.94
CA TYR A 252 -8.97 -5.57 -7.68
C TYR A 252 -9.55 -4.28 -8.27
N ALA A 253 -10.03 -4.34 -9.50
CA ALA A 253 -10.36 -3.17 -10.32
C ALA A 253 -11.87 -2.94 -10.51
N GLY A 254 -12.74 -3.86 -10.03
CA GLY A 254 -14.19 -3.77 -10.26
C GLY A 254 -14.85 -2.51 -9.70
N TRP A 255 -14.24 -1.88 -8.68
CA TRP A 255 -14.70 -0.61 -8.11
C TRP A 255 -14.48 0.60 -9.03
N LEU A 256 -13.68 0.45 -10.10
CA LEU A 256 -13.46 1.50 -11.10
C LEU A 256 -14.66 1.67 -12.04
N ALA A 257 -15.53 0.66 -12.16
CA ALA A 257 -16.73 0.68 -12.99
C ALA A 257 -17.78 1.72 -12.55
#